data_AF-A0A7Y9H6X9-F1
#
_entry.id   AF-A0A7Y9H6X9-F1
#
_cell.length_a   1.000
_cell.length_b   1.000
_cell.length_c   1.000
_cell.angle_alpha   90.00
_cell.angle_beta   90.00
_cell.angle_gamma   90.00
#
_symmetry.space_group_name_H-M   'P 1'
#
loop_
_entity.id
_entity.type
_entity.pdbx_description
1 polymer ?
#
loop_
_entity_poly.entity_id
_entity_poly.type
_entity_poly.pdbx_seq_one_letter_code
_entity_poly.pdbx_strand_id
1 'polypeptide(L)'
;MTTKTGHWLALGLNPGEVVDWNHQVRDGLVDKCLDQVHRAGGLCVAAHPHAPYPSGDFMFPFLGFDVVEVWNGLWTSDRPWNADNEAALAEWGRSLAADLHTGSWRPAMGNSDTHLEGQIGIPHTVVFAEELSAEAVLAGIRAGRSWIAESADVDVSFTAHADGRVAGVGERLV
;
A
#
# COMPACT_ATOMS: atom_id res chain seq x y z
N MET A 1 -0.87 -1.58 12.26
CA MET A 1 -2.05 -2.04 13.04
C MET A 1 -2.16 -3.54 12.85
N THR A 2 -1.99 -4.30 13.93
CA THR A 2 -2.07 -5.77 13.93
C THR A 2 -3.39 -6.16 14.58
N THR A 3 -4.46 -6.22 13.78
CA THR A 3 -5.80 -6.56 14.28
C THR A 3 -5.96 -8.08 14.36
N LYS A 4 -7.10 -8.58 14.84
CA LYS A 4 -7.35 -10.04 14.85
C LYS A 4 -7.68 -10.61 13.47
N THR A 5 -7.99 -9.76 12.49
CA THR A 5 -8.54 -10.16 11.18
C THR A 5 -7.90 -9.41 10.02
N GLY A 6 -6.60 -9.15 10.12
CA GLY A 6 -5.83 -8.46 9.09
C GLY A 6 -4.92 -7.39 9.66
N HIS A 7 -3.88 -7.07 8.91
CA HIS A 7 -2.93 -6.02 9.27
C HIS A 7 -3.07 -4.85 8.33
N TRP A 8 -2.91 -3.63 8.83
CA TRP A 8 -2.94 -2.43 8.00
C TRP A 8 -2.03 -1.34 8.55
N LEU A 9 -1.53 -0.46 7.69
CA LEU A 9 -0.65 0.65 8.07
C LEU A 9 -1.44 1.95 8.16
N ALA A 10 -1.18 2.72 9.22
CA ALA A 10 -1.64 4.11 9.35
C ALA A 10 -0.43 5.01 9.09
N LEU A 11 -0.30 5.52 7.87
CA LEU A 11 0.80 6.41 7.48
C LEU A 11 0.44 7.87 7.76
N GLY A 12 1.41 8.68 8.17
CA GLY A 12 1.23 10.13 8.32
C GLY A 12 0.56 10.58 9.62
N LEU A 13 0.46 9.71 10.63
CA LEU A 13 0.02 10.11 11.97
C LEU A 13 1.04 11.03 12.65
N ASN A 14 0.54 11.99 13.43
CA ASN A 14 1.40 12.85 14.24
C ASN A 14 2.04 12.04 15.40
N PRO A 15 3.25 12.42 15.86
CA PRO A 15 3.84 11.81 17.04
C PRO A 15 2.88 11.84 18.24
N GLY A 16 2.57 10.66 18.80
CA GLY A 16 1.67 10.50 19.94
C GLY A 16 0.21 10.21 19.57
N GLU A 17 -0.18 10.31 18.29
CA GLU A 17 -1.48 9.82 17.84
C GLU A 17 -1.49 8.29 17.78
N VAL A 18 -2.52 7.69 18.37
CA VAL A 18 -2.71 6.24 18.40
C VAL A 18 -4.08 5.92 17.83
N VAL A 19 -4.12 4.97 16.90
CA VAL A 19 -5.36 4.36 16.41
C VAL A 19 -5.55 3.05 17.15
N ASP A 20 -6.77 2.81 17.64
CA ASP A 20 -7.07 1.57 18.35
C ASP A 20 -6.95 0.36 17.40
N TRP A 21 -6.09 -0.58 17.74
CA TRP A 21 -5.83 -1.80 16.99
C TRP A 21 -6.69 -2.98 17.44
N ASN A 22 -7.33 -2.90 18.61
CA ASN A 22 -8.09 -3.98 19.21
C ASN A 22 -9.52 -4.05 18.63
N HIS A 23 -9.59 -4.32 17.33
CA HIS A 23 -10.83 -4.56 16.60
C HIS A 23 -10.67 -5.71 15.61
N GLN A 24 -11.77 -6.10 14.98
CA GLN A 24 -11.84 -7.10 13.92
C GLN A 24 -12.97 -6.74 12.93
N VAL A 25 -13.02 -7.44 11.79
CA VAL A 25 -14.00 -7.17 10.72
C VAL A 25 -15.46 -7.16 11.19
N ARG A 26 -15.79 -7.93 12.23
CA ARG A 26 -17.18 -8.03 12.76
C ARG A 26 -17.58 -6.89 13.69
N ASP A 27 -16.63 -6.08 14.16
CA ASP A 27 -16.91 -5.06 15.17
C ASP A 27 -17.48 -3.77 14.55
N GLY A 28 -17.35 -3.59 13.23
CA GLY A 28 -17.81 -2.37 12.54
C GLY A 28 -17.04 -1.10 12.96
N LEU A 29 -15.80 -1.27 13.42
CA LEU A 29 -14.97 -0.17 13.92
C LEU A 29 -13.92 0.32 12.92
N VAL A 30 -13.63 -0.45 11.87
CA VAL A 30 -12.54 -0.14 10.93
C VAL A 30 -12.74 1.24 10.30
N ASP A 31 -13.94 1.58 9.82
CA ASP A 31 -14.21 2.87 9.18
C ASP A 31 -13.89 4.05 10.09
N LYS A 32 -14.18 3.94 11.40
CA LYS A 32 -13.84 5.00 12.38
C LYS A 32 -12.33 5.16 12.55
N CYS A 33 -11.59 4.06 12.49
CA CYS A 33 -10.13 4.04 12.54
C CYS A 33 -9.54 4.66 11.27
N LEU A 34 -10.08 4.33 10.09
CA LEU A 34 -9.65 4.91 8.81
C LEU A 34 -9.92 6.43 8.80
N ASP A 35 -11.12 6.85 9.21
CA ASP A 35 -11.49 8.27 9.33
C ASP A 35 -10.55 9.05 10.26
N GLN A 36 -10.06 8.41 11.33
CA GLN A 36 -9.08 9.03 12.23
C GLN A 36 -7.76 9.32 11.52
N VAL A 37 -7.25 8.37 10.73
CA VAL A 37 -6.04 8.56 9.94
C VAL A 37 -6.24 9.63 8.87
N HIS A 38 -7.38 9.63 8.19
CA HIS A 38 -7.71 10.62 7.17
C HIS A 38 -7.81 12.04 7.74
N ARG A 39 -8.36 12.21 8.96
CA ARG A 39 -8.38 13.53 9.64
C ARG A 39 -6.98 14.06 9.96
N ALA A 40 -5.99 13.20 10.11
CA ALA A 40 -4.59 13.58 10.27
C ALA A 40 -3.88 13.83 8.91
N GLY A 41 -4.59 13.71 7.78
CA GLY A 41 -4.01 13.83 6.43
C GLY A 41 -3.29 12.56 5.95
N GLY A 42 -3.38 11.48 6.72
CA GLY A 42 -2.67 10.22 6.50
C GLY A 42 -3.26 9.33 5.40
N LEU A 43 -2.71 8.11 5.31
CA LEU A 43 -3.15 7.05 4.41
C LEU A 43 -3.28 5.72 5.15
N CYS A 44 -4.27 4.93 4.75
CA CYS A 44 -4.50 3.59 5.24
C CYS A 44 -4.09 2.56 4.18
N VAL A 45 -3.14 1.68 4.52
CA VAL A 45 -2.63 0.63 3.62
C VAL A 45 -3.13 -0.73 4.07
N ALA A 46 -3.79 -1.48 3.19
CA ALA A 46 -4.02 -2.92 3.43
C ALA A 46 -2.67 -3.64 3.36
N ALA A 47 -2.14 -4.06 4.51
CA ALA A 47 -0.79 -4.62 4.61
C ALA A 47 -0.81 -6.12 4.32
N HIS A 48 0.13 -6.55 3.49
CA HIS A 48 0.38 -7.94 3.08
C HIS A 48 -0.85 -8.86 3.19
N PRO A 49 -1.88 -8.67 2.34
CA PRO A 49 -3.21 -9.21 2.58
C PRO A 49 -3.33 -10.72 2.72
N HIS A 50 -2.29 -11.45 2.29
CA HIS A 50 -2.19 -12.90 2.32
C HIS A 50 -0.90 -13.29 3.02
N ALA A 51 -0.94 -13.53 4.33
CA ALA A 51 0.22 -14.01 5.08
C ALA A 51 -0.12 -15.27 5.89
N PRO A 52 0.71 -16.33 5.86
CA PRO A 52 0.38 -17.66 6.37
C PRO A 52 0.54 -17.79 7.90
N TYR A 53 -0.05 -16.86 8.66
CA TYR A 53 -0.05 -16.86 10.12
C TYR A 53 -1.39 -16.34 10.69
N PRO A 54 -1.70 -16.57 11.99
CA PRO A 54 -2.94 -16.05 12.58
C PRO A 54 -3.03 -14.53 12.42
N SER A 55 -4.18 -14.04 11.92
CA SER A 55 -4.45 -12.63 11.54
C SER A 55 -3.75 -12.13 10.27
N GLY A 56 -3.00 -12.98 9.56
CA GLY A 56 -2.32 -12.64 8.30
C GLY A 56 -3.24 -12.59 7.09
N ASP A 57 -4.42 -13.22 7.17
CA ASP A 57 -5.50 -13.02 6.20
C ASP A 57 -6.17 -11.66 6.46
N PHE A 58 -6.16 -10.80 5.44
CA PHE A 58 -6.83 -9.51 5.49
C PHE A 58 -8.33 -9.67 5.20
N MET A 59 -9.15 -9.60 6.25
CA MET A 59 -10.58 -9.87 6.14
C MET A 59 -11.45 -8.62 5.98
N PHE A 60 -10.87 -7.43 6.12
CA PHE A 60 -11.61 -6.19 5.86
C PHE A 60 -11.81 -6.00 4.34
N PRO A 61 -12.90 -5.37 3.90
CA PRO A 61 -12.99 -4.97 2.51
C PRO A 61 -11.87 -3.97 2.19
N PHE A 62 -11.27 -4.08 1.00
CA PHE A 62 -10.33 -3.05 0.52
C PHE A 62 -11.02 -1.69 0.27
N LEU A 63 -12.36 -1.65 0.25
CA LEU A 63 -13.09 -0.39 0.18
C LEU A 63 -12.84 0.41 1.47
N GLY A 64 -12.40 1.66 1.32
CA GLY A 64 -12.02 2.54 2.43
C GLY A 64 -10.51 2.61 2.68
N PHE A 65 -9.75 1.61 2.23
CA PHE A 65 -8.29 1.67 2.23
C PHE A 65 -7.79 2.43 1.00
N ASP A 66 -6.72 3.21 1.19
CA ASP A 66 -6.17 4.08 0.15
C ASP A 66 -5.19 3.34 -0.76
N VAL A 67 -4.47 2.36 -0.20
CA VAL A 67 -3.34 1.69 -0.85
C VAL A 67 -3.37 0.20 -0.50
N VAL A 68 -2.91 -0.66 -1.41
CA VAL A 68 -2.74 -2.10 -1.16
C VAL A 68 -1.25 -2.45 -1.24
N GLU A 69 -0.73 -3.10 -0.20
CA GLU A 69 0.60 -3.68 -0.25
C GLU A 69 0.55 -4.99 -1.05
N VAL A 70 1.15 -4.98 -2.24
CA VAL A 70 1.20 -6.15 -3.14
C VAL A 70 2.54 -6.88 -3.09
N TRP A 71 3.52 -6.28 -2.42
CA TRP A 71 4.85 -6.86 -2.23
C TRP A 71 5.37 -6.56 -0.84
N ASN A 72 5.41 -7.58 0.00
CA ASN A 72 5.93 -7.53 1.36
C ASN A 72 7.16 -8.44 1.49
N GLY A 73 8.27 -7.87 1.98
CA GLY A 73 9.53 -8.60 2.18
C GLY A 73 10.07 -9.23 0.89
N LEU A 74 10.65 -10.43 0.99
CA LEU A 74 11.12 -11.13 -0.21
C LEU A 74 9.95 -11.57 -1.07
N TRP A 75 10.08 -11.43 -2.40
CA TRP A 75 9.03 -11.87 -3.34
C TRP A 75 8.67 -13.35 -3.09
N THR A 76 9.69 -14.20 -3.00
CA THR A 76 9.61 -15.60 -2.56
C THR A 76 10.58 -15.87 -1.42
N SER A 77 10.15 -16.64 -0.41
CA SER A 77 11.01 -17.14 0.67
C SER A 77 10.54 -18.52 1.13
N ASP A 78 11.46 -19.31 1.68
CA ASP A 78 11.20 -20.57 2.38
C ASP A 78 10.69 -20.37 3.83
N ARG A 79 10.61 -19.11 4.29
CA ARG A 79 10.13 -18.80 5.63
C ARG A 79 8.63 -19.08 5.77
N PRO A 80 8.22 -19.69 6.88
CA PRO A 80 6.82 -20.06 7.09
C PRO A 80 5.88 -18.87 7.33
N TRP A 81 6.40 -17.64 7.36
CA TRP A 81 5.64 -16.39 7.52
C TRP A 81 5.77 -15.45 6.30
N ASN A 82 6.37 -15.90 5.19
CA ASN A 82 6.45 -15.08 3.98
C ASN A 82 5.05 -14.78 3.44
N ALA A 83 4.76 -13.52 3.14
CA ALA A 83 3.52 -13.16 2.48
C ALA A 83 3.40 -13.82 1.09
N ASP A 84 2.20 -14.17 0.68
CA ASP A 84 1.87 -14.60 -0.67
C ASP A 84 1.68 -13.36 -1.55
N ASN A 85 2.81 -12.84 -2.04
CA ASN A 85 2.85 -11.63 -2.87
C ASN A 85 2.11 -11.82 -4.20
N GLU A 86 2.17 -13.01 -4.79
CA GLU A 86 1.39 -13.37 -5.98
C GLU A 86 -0.13 -13.28 -5.73
N ALA A 87 -0.62 -13.80 -4.60
CA ALA A 87 -2.03 -13.70 -4.25
C ALA A 87 -2.46 -12.23 -4.04
N ALA A 88 -1.64 -11.45 -3.33
CA ALA A 88 -1.89 -10.02 -3.10
C ALA A 88 -1.92 -9.23 -4.43
N LEU A 89 -0.94 -9.44 -5.31
CA LEU A 89 -0.89 -8.81 -6.63
C LEU A 89 -2.10 -9.21 -7.49
N ALA A 90 -2.49 -10.48 -7.48
CA ALA A 90 -3.61 -10.97 -8.26
C ALA A 90 -4.95 -10.38 -7.76
N GLU A 91 -5.15 -10.24 -6.45
CA GLU A 91 -6.34 -9.61 -5.88
C GLU A 91 -6.41 -8.11 -6.17
N TRP A 92 -5.29 -7.41 -6.02
CA TRP A 92 -5.18 -6.01 -6.41
C TRP A 92 -5.47 -5.82 -7.90
N GLY A 93 -4.90 -6.65 -8.78
CA GLY A 93 -5.12 -6.56 -10.22
C GLY A 93 -6.58 -6.76 -10.64
N ARG A 94 -7.30 -7.68 -9.99
CA ARG A 94 -8.76 -7.84 -10.18
C ARG A 94 -9.53 -6.59 -9.74
N SER A 95 -9.13 -6.01 -8.61
CA SER A 95 -9.75 -4.79 -8.06
C SER A 95 -9.49 -3.59 -8.97
N LEU A 96 -8.27 -3.44 -9.49
CA LEU A 96 -7.88 -2.38 -10.43
C LEU A 96 -8.75 -2.41 -11.69
N ALA A 97 -8.98 -3.58 -12.27
CA ALA A 97 -9.81 -3.72 -13.47
C ALA A 97 -11.26 -3.22 -13.25
N ALA A 98 -11.82 -3.42 -12.06
CA ALA A 98 -13.14 -2.91 -11.69
C ALA A 98 -13.10 -1.39 -11.42
N ASP A 99 -12.10 -0.95 -10.66
CA ASP A 99 -11.88 0.43 -10.22
C ASP A 99 -11.68 1.42 -11.38
N LEU A 100 -10.93 1.02 -12.40
CA LEU A 100 -10.67 1.85 -13.59
C LEU A 100 -11.96 2.33 -14.27
N HIS A 101 -13.05 1.56 -14.19
CA HIS A 101 -14.34 1.94 -14.77
C HIS A 101 -15.04 3.08 -14.02
N THR A 102 -14.67 3.29 -12.75
CA THR A 102 -15.20 4.36 -11.89
C THR A 102 -14.27 5.58 -11.82
N GLY A 103 -13.07 5.49 -12.40
CA GLY A 103 -12.05 6.54 -12.33
C GLY A 103 -11.34 6.67 -10.98
N SER A 104 -11.64 5.79 -10.02
CA SER A 104 -11.01 5.73 -8.71
C SER A 104 -10.38 4.35 -8.54
N TRP A 105 -9.05 4.31 -8.40
CA TRP A 105 -8.30 3.08 -8.15
C TRP A 105 -7.37 3.24 -6.96
N ARG A 106 -7.03 2.12 -6.34
CA ARG A 106 -6.08 2.07 -5.22
C ARG A 106 -4.67 1.81 -5.74
N PRO A 107 -3.70 2.69 -5.43
CA PRO A 107 -2.29 2.45 -5.73
C PRO A 107 -1.75 1.17 -5.08
N ALA A 108 -0.77 0.56 -5.74
CA ALA A 108 0.02 -0.53 -5.19
C ALA A 108 1.23 0.03 -4.43
N MET A 109 1.63 -0.67 -3.37
CA MET A 109 2.81 -0.37 -2.55
C MET A 109 3.60 -1.66 -2.29
N GLY A 110 4.90 -1.51 -2.04
CA GLY A 110 5.72 -2.56 -1.47
C GLY A 110 6.59 -2.05 -0.33
N ASN A 111 6.67 -2.84 0.75
CA ASN A 111 7.50 -2.54 1.91
C ASN A 111 8.25 -3.78 2.40
N SER A 112 9.37 -3.55 3.08
CA SER A 112 10.21 -4.63 3.59
C SER A 112 9.66 -5.43 4.77
N ASP A 113 8.77 -4.82 5.58
CA ASP A 113 8.36 -5.36 6.89
C ASP A 113 9.51 -5.98 7.70
N THR A 114 10.60 -5.20 7.81
CA THR A 114 11.88 -5.73 8.28
C THR A 114 11.80 -6.14 9.74
N HIS A 115 12.00 -7.44 9.97
CA HIS A 115 12.21 -8.03 11.30
C HIS A 115 13.58 -8.67 11.48
N LEU A 116 14.33 -8.84 10.38
CA LEU A 116 15.67 -9.44 10.39
C LEU A 116 16.71 -8.49 9.77
N GLU A 117 17.96 -8.69 10.18
CA GLU A 117 19.10 -7.94 9.66
C GLU A 117 19.25 -8.10 8.15
N GLY A 118 19.61 -7.01 7.47
CA GLY A 118 19.88 -7.00 6.03
C GLY A 118 18.65 -7.00 5.12
N GLN A 119 17.44 -6.83 5.66
CA GLN A 119 16.20 -6.81 4.86
C GLN A 119 15.56 -5.41 4.71
N ILE A 120 16.14 -4.38 5.33
CA ILE A 120 15.63 -3.01 5.27
C ILE A 120 15.58 -2.52 3.81
N GLY A 121 14.39 -2.07 3.39
CA GLY A 121 14.16 -1.50 2.06
C GLY A 121 14.01 -2.52 0.92
N ILE A 122 13.78 -3.80 1.24
CA ILE A 122 13.58 -4.88 0.27
C ILE A 122 12.16 -5.46 0.43
N PRO A 123 11.19 -5.09 -0.43
CA PRO A 123 11.25 -4.01 -1.42
C PRO A 123 11.08 -2.63 -0.76
N HIS A 124 11.09 -1.61 -1.60
CA HIS A 124 10.62 -0.27 -1.24
C HIS A 124 9.73 0.32 -2.34
N THR A 125 8.95 1.33 -1.96
CA THR A 125 8.14 2.13 -2.87
C THR A 125 8.88 3.42 -3.21
N VAL A 126 9.17 3.61 -4.50
CA VAL A 126 9.75 4.86 -5.02
C VAL A 126 8.61 5.80 -5.39
N VAL A 127 8.64 7.01 -4.85
CA VAL A 127 7.54 7.98 -4.94
C VAL A 127 8.00 9.22 -5.69
N PHE A 128 7.22 9.66 -6.68
CA PHE A 128 7.40 10.98 -7.28
C PHE A 128 6.74 12.04 -6.38
N ALA A 129 7.52 12.55 -5.42
CA ALA A 129 7.12 13.65 -4.54
C ALA A 129 7.60 15.00 -5.09
N GLU A 130 6.83 16.07 -4.85
CA GLU A 130 7.20 17.43 -5.28
C GLU A 130 8.37 18.00 -4.47
N GLU A 131 8.53 17.52 -3.23
CA GLU A 131 9.60 17.90 -2.32
C GLU A 131 9.86 16.78 -1.30
N LEU A 132 10.96 16.90 -0.55
CA LEU A 132 11.30 15.95 0.51
C LEU A 132 10.53 16.29 1.81
N SER A 133 9.22 16.06 1.79
CA SER A 133 8.35 16.20 2.97
C SER A 133 7.40 15.01 3.08
N ALA A 134 6.97 14.69 4.30
CA ALA A 134 6.03 13.58 4.54
C ALA A 134 4.70 13.82 3.80
N GLU A 135 4.22 15.07 3.77
CA GLU A 135 3.02 15.46 3.04
C GLU A 135 3.15 15.20 1.53
N ALA A 136 4.26 15.63 0.91
CA ALA A 136 4.49 15.43 -0.52
C ALA A 136 4.65 13.94 -0.88
N VAL A 137 5.29 13.14 -0.01
CA VAL A 137 5.38 11.69 -0.19
C VAL A 137 4.01 11.03 -0.12
N LEU A 138 3.19 11.37 0.89
CA LEU A 138 1.83 10.83 1.02
C LEU A 138 0.94 11.27 -0.16
N ALA A 139 1.08 12.51 -0.64
CA ALA A 139 0.36 12.98 -1.82
C ALA A 139 0.74 12.18 -3.08
N GLY A 140 2.04 11.91 -3.28
CA GLY A 140 2.52 11.09 -4.39
C GLY A 140 1.98 9.65 -4.33
N ILE A 141 2.00 9.02 -3.16
CA ILE A 141 1.42 7.69 -2.94
C ILE A 141 -0.08 7.71 -3.22
N ARG A 142 -0.83 8.66 -2.66
CA ARG A 142 -2.29 8.78 -2.84
C ARG A 142 -2.67 8.92 -4.31
N ALA A 143 -1.87 9.66 -5.08
CA ALA A 143 -2.08 9.85 -6.52
C ALA A 143 -1.66 8.63 -7.36
N GLY A 144 -1.02 7.61 -6.76
CA GLY A 144 -0.44 6.48 -7.48
C GLY A 144 0.78 6.85 -8.31
N ARG A 145 1.43 7.98 -8.00
CA ARG A 145 2.69 8.40 -8.63
C ARG A 145 3.86 7.71 -7.94
N SER A 146 3.89 6.39 -8.05
CA SER A 146 4.89 5.54 -7.43
C SER A 146 5.08 4.23 -8.18
N TRP A 147 6.20 3.58 -7.94
CA TRP A 147 6.49 2.22 -8.40
C TRP A 147 7.25 1.44 -7.30
N ILE A 148 7.34 0.12 -7.44
CA ILE A 148 7.93 -0.76 -6.42
C ILE A 148 9.25 -1.33 -6.95
N ALA A 149 10.31 -1.23 -6.16
CA ALA A 149 11.65 -1.70 -6.50
C ALA A 149 12.10 -2.82 -5.55
N GLU A 150 12.74 -3.86 -6.11
CA GLU A 150 13.36 -4.90 -5.28
C GLU A 150 14.59 -4.39 -4.52
N SER A 151 15.30 -3.40 -5.07
CA SER A 151 16.52 -2.83 -4.51
C SER A 151 16.75 -1.41 -5.05
N ALA A 152 17.67 -0.68 -4.42
CA ALA A 152 18.05 0.68 -4.83
C ALA A 152 18.83 0.72 -6.15
N ASP A 153 19.22 -0.44 -6.69
CA ASP A 153 19.93 -0.57 -7.97
C ASP A 153 18.98 -0.61 -9.17
N VAL A 154 17.68 -0.74 -8.91
CA VAL A 154 16.64 -0.73 -9.94
C VAL A 154 16.11 0.70 -10.08
N ASP A 155 15.87 1.11 -11.33
CA ASP A 155 15.18 2.34 -11.67
C ASP A 155 14.19 2.07 -12.81
N VAL A 156 13.11 2.87 -12.87
CA VAL A 156 12.04 2.74 -13.87
C VAL A 156 11.84 4.06 -14.58
N SER A 157 11.92 4.02 -15.92
CA SER A 157 11.40 5.08 -16.78
C SER A 157 10.20 4.56 -17.56
N PHE A 158 9.10 5.31 -17.54
CA PHE A 158 7.89 5.00 -18.28
C PHE A 158 7.30 6.30 -18.83
N THR A 159 6.96 6.27 -20.12
CA THR A 159 6.34 7.40 -20.81
C THR A 159 5.27 6.88 -21.77
N ALA A 160 4.05 7.40 -21.65
CA ALA A 160 2.95 7.14 -22.56
C ALA A 160 2.66 8.39 -23.40
N HIS A 161 2.30 8.20 -24.68
CA HIS A 161 1.97 9.27 -25.63
C HIS A 161 0.61 9.03 -26.28
N ALA A 162 -0.25 10.04 -26.33
CA ALA A 162 -1.52 10.02 -27.07
C ALA A 162 -1.97 11.44 -27.47
N ASP A 163 -2.30 11.67 -28.75
CA ASP A 163 -2.77 12.97 -29.28
C ASP A 163 -1.90 14.17 -28.88
N GLY A 164 -0.57 14.01 -28.91
CA GLY A 164 0.38 15.05 -28.51
C GLY A 164 0.53 15.24 -26.99
N ARG A 165 -0.19 14.47 -26.18
CA ARG A 165 -0.05 14.44 -24.71
C ARG A 165 1.00 13.41 -24.28
N VAL A 166 1.56 13.63 -23.10
CA VAL A 166 2.60 12.80 -22.49
C VAL A 166 2.24 12.54 -21.03
N ALA A 167 2.42 11.31 -20.56
CA ALA A 167 2.21 10.94 -19.17
C ALA A 167 3.32 9.98 -18.68
N GLY A 168 3.84 10.22 -17.48
CA GLY A 168 4.75 9.33 -16.77
C GLY A 168 4.05 8.30 -15.88
N VAL A 169 4.82 7.70 -14.97
CA VAL A 169 4.30 6.74 -13.97
C VAL A 169 3.22 7.40 -13.10
N GLY A 170 2.04 6.78 -13.04
CA GLY A 170 0.91 7.26 -12.26
C GLY A 170 0.21 8.51 -12.81
N GLU A 171 0.70 9.07 -13.92
CA GLU A 171 0.08 10.21 -14.58
C GLU A 171 -0.99 9.75 -15.58
N ARG A 172 -1.84 10.69 -16.02
CA ARG A 172 -2.97 10.39 -16.91
C ARG A 172 -2.82 11.11 -18.24
N LEU A 173 -3.19 10.41 -19.31
CA LEU A 173 -3.43 11.00 -20.64
C LEU A 173 -4.85 11.59 -20.69
N VAL A 174 -5.09 12.67 -19.95
CA VAL A 174 -6.36 13.43 -19.98
C VAL A 174 -6.33 14.56 -20.99
#